data_AF-C4II80-F1
#
_entry.id   AF-C4II80-F1
#
_cell.length_a   1.000
_cell.length_b   1.000
_cell.length_c   1.000
_cell.angle_alpha   90.00
_cell.angle_beta   90.00
_cell.angle_gamma   90.00
#
_symmetry.space_group_name_H-M   'P 1'
#
loop_
_entity.id
_entity.type
_entity.pdbx_description
1 polymer ?
#
loop_
_entity_poly.entity_id
_entity_poly.type
_entity_poly.pdbx_seq_one_letter_code
_entity_poly.pdbx_strand_id
1 'polypeptide(L)'
;MDIIFDEGYSFGLGIFETISVVDNHLVLLDYHLDRLSEGSNFLGINLNVTKEKIQDYITNNPMENGVLKIIASEKNTIFQCRENNYTDDKYKKGFTIKISSVVRNESSPFTYIKSLNYGDNIIEKRKAAKKGYDEPVFLNMKGQLAEGATTNIFFVSNNQIVTPKLSCGLLNGTIRKYILDKYDVVEKYIYPYEVSTFDEMFVTNSLMGIMPVYKFEDHIFKSRKKSDYILSEYLKTKTCL
;
A
#
# COMPACT_ATOMS: atom_id res chain seq x y z
N MET A 1 -9.61 -19.44 16.73
CA MET A 1 -10.34 -18.40 15.97
C MET A 1 -11.19 -19.15 14.99
N ASP A 2 -12.50 -19.05 15.16
CA ASP A 2 -13.44 -19.81 14.35
C ASP A 2 -13.88 -18.93 13.18
N ILE A 3 -13.68 -19.41 11.97
CA ILE A 3 -14.09 -18.73 10.74
C ILE A 3 -15.38 -19.39 10.26
N ILE A 4 -16.44 -18.60 10.14
CA ILE A 4 -17.73 -19.04 9.63
C ILE A 4 -17.68 -19.00 8.10
N PHE A 5 -18.07 -20.09 7.45
CA PHE A 5 -18.11 -20.13 6.00
C PHE A 5 -19.10 -19.11 5.42
N ASP A 6 -18.60 -18.27 4.50
CA ASP A 6 -19.36 -17.26 3.77
C ASP A 6 -18.73 -16.99 2.38
N GLU A 7 -19.22 -15.97 1.68
CA GLU A 7 -18.71 -15.56 0.37
C GLU A 7 -17.28 -15.01 0.39
N GLY A 8 -16.80 -14.57 1.55
CA GLY A 8 -15.40 -14.18 1.75
C GLY A 8 -14.46 -15.35 1.51
N TYR A 9 -14.81 -16.54 2.02
CA TYR A 9 -14.04 -17.77 1.76
C TYR A 9 -14.37 -18.39 0.39
N SER A 10 -15.64 -18.36 -0.02
CA SER A 10 -16.08 -19.00 -1.27
C SER A 10 -15.56 -18.29 -2.52
N PHE A 11 -15.55 -16.95 -2.51
CA PHE A 11 -15.37 -16.11 -3.70
C PHE A 11 -14.41 -14.93 -3.46
N GLY A 12 -13.81 -14.81 -2.28
CA GLY A 12 -12.96 -13.67 -1.94
C GLY A 12 -13.73 -12.37 -1.70
N LEU A 13 -15.05 -12.44 -1.47
CA LEU A 13 -15.89 -11.27 -1.18
C LEU A 13 -15.73 -10.83 0.29
N GLY A 14 -14.56 -10.28 0.57
CA GLY A 14 -14.20 -9.65 1.82
C GLY A 14 -13.16 -8.58 1.59
N ILE A 15 -12.87 -7.83 2.65
CA ILE A 15 -11.91 -6.74 2.67
C ILE A 15 -10.91 -6.92 3.81
N PHE A 16 -9.77 -6.27 3.71
CA PHE A 16 -8.82 -6.25 4.79
C PHE A 16 -8.09 -4.92 4.90
N GLU A 17 -7.69 -4.60 6.13
CA GLU A 17 -6.78 -3.50 6.44
C GLU A 17 -5.50 -4.00 7.09
N THR A 18 -4.44 -3.20 6.96
CA THR A 18 -3.13 -3.50 7.54
C THR A 18 -2.54 -2.19 8.03
N ILE A 19 -2.57 -2.00 9.35
CA ILE A 19 -2.33 -0.72 10.03
C ILE A 19 -1.02 -0.84 10.80
N SER A 20 -0.14 0.15 10.67
CA SER A 20 1.07 0.23 11.48
C SER A 20 0.69 0.66 12.89
N VAL A 21 1.23 -0.02 13.89
CA VAL A 21 1.06 0.32 15.31
C VAL A 21 2.43 0.67 15.87
N VAL A 22 2.58 1.86 16.48
CA VAL A 22 3.82 2.30 17.11
C VAL A 22 3.47 2.86 18.49
N ASP A 23 4.04 2.33 19.57
CA ASP A 23 3.72 2.73 20.94
C ASP A 23 2.20 2.74 21.22
N ASN A 24 1.51 1.67 20.79
CA ASN A 24 0.04 1.54 20.82
C ASN A 24 -0.74 2.57 19.97
N HIS A 25 -0.06 3.46 19.26
CA HIS A 25 -0.67 4.41 18.34
C HIS A 25 -0.94 3.78 16.96
N LEU A 26 -2.21 3.82 16.54
CA LEU A 26 -2.66 3.37 15.22
C LEU A 26 -2.39 4.46 14.18
N VAL A 27 -1.32 4.29 13.41
CA VAL A 27 -0.86 5.28 12.44
C VAL A 27 -1.89 5.47 11.32
N LEU A 28 -2.31 6.72 11.11
CA LEU A 28 -3.26 7.12 10.05
C LEU A 28 -4.59 6.35 10.08
N LEU A 29 -5.09 6.02 11.28
CA LEU A 29 -6.29 5.21 11.48
C LEU A 29 -7.51 5.69 10.68
N ASP A 30 -7.74 7.01 10.61
CA ASP A 30 -8.92 7.56 9.93
C ASP A 30 -8.90 7.23 8.41
N TYR A 31 -7.74 7.31 7.75
CA TYR A 31 -7.61 6.89 6.35
C TYR A 31 -7.90 5.40 6.13
N HIS A 32 -7.56 4.57 7.12
CA HIS A 32 -7.85 3.13 7.08
C HIS A 32 -9.35 2.85 7.27
N LEU A 33 -10.00 3.57 8.18
CA LEU A 33 -11.44 3.46 8.43
C LEU A 33 -12.27 3.92 7.22
N ASP A 34 -11.89 5.03 6.59
CA ASP A 34 -12.54 5.51 5.36
C ASP A 34 -12.51 4.45 4.27
N ARG A 35 -11.32 3.89 3.99
CA ARG A 35 -11.16 2.88 2.94
C ARG A 35 -11.85 1.56 3.30
N LEU A 36 -11.84 1.17 4.57
CA LEU A 36 -12.57 0.00 5.04
C LEU A 36 -14.08 0.17 4.82
N SER A 37 -14.61 1.37 5.08
CA SER A 37 -16.01 1.73 4.81
C SER A 37 -16.33 1.75 3.32
N GLU A 38 -15.49 2.35 2.48
CA GLU A 38 -15.63 2.35 1.02
C GLU A 38 -15.72 0.90 0.48
N GLY A 39 -14.81 0.03 0.96
CA GLY A 39 -14.78 -1.39 0.58
C GLY A 39 -15.99 -2.19 1.07
N SER A 40 -16.44 -1.95 2.31
CA SER A 40 -17.61 -2.66 2.84
C SER A 40 -18.89 -2.24 2.13
N ASN A 41 -19.04 -0.95 1.84
CA ASN A 41 -20.18 -0.42 1.09
C ASN A 41 -20.22 -0.99 -0.33
N PHE A 42 -19.07 -1.07 -1.01
CA PHE A 42 -18.97 -1.66 -2.34
C PHE A 42 -19.42 -3.14 -2.37
N LEU A 43 -19.06 -3.92 -1.33
CA LEU A 43 -19.40 -5.34 -1.24
C LEU A 43 -20.76 -5.61 -0.55
N GLY A 44 -21.46 -4.59 -0.07
CA GLY A 44 -22.69 -4.77 0.70
C GLY A 44 -22.49 -5.46 2.06
N ILE A 45 -21.29 -5.37 2.64
CA ILE A 45 -20.96 -5.97 3.95
C ILE A 45 -21.39 -5.00 5.06
N ASN A 46 -22.26 -5.47 5.97
CA ASN A 46 -22.57 -4.72 7.18
C ASN A 46 -21.43 -4.84 8.20
N LEU A 47 -20.49 -3.89 8.12
CA LEU A 47 -19.28 -3.91 8.91
C LEU A 47 -19.54 -3.39 10.34
N ASN A 48 -19.36 -4.26 11.34
CA ASN A 48 -19.45 -3.88 12.76
C ASN A 48 -18.06 -3.59 13.38
N VAL A 49 -17.22 -2.84 12.65
CA VAL A 49 -15.89 -2.40 13.10
C VAL A 49 -15.91 -0.88 13.25
N THR A 50 -15.72 -0.40 14.49
CA THR A 50 -15.66 1.03 14.80
C THR A 50 -14.27 1.43 15.30
N LYS A 51 -13.99 2.73 15.32
CA LYS A 51 -12.73 3.28 15.84
C LYS A 51 -12.48 2.84 17.28
N GLU A 52 -13.53 2.88 18.11
CA GLU A 52 -13.50 2.50 19.51
C GLU A 52 -13.12 1.02 19.66
N LYS A 53 -13.75 0.12 18.88
CA LYS A 53 -13.41 -1.32 18.92
C LYS A 53 -11.96 -1.60 18.55
N ILE A 54 -11.42 -0.87 17.57
CA ILE A 54 -10.02 -1.02 17.16
C ILE A 54 -9.09 -0.53 18.29
N GLN A 55 -9.41 0.60 18.90
CA GLN A 55 -8.65 1.16 20.02
C GLN A 55 -8.69 0.27 21.27
N ASP A 56 -9.86 -0.27 21.60
CA ASP A 56 -10.04 -1.23 22.69
C ASP A 56 -9.24 -2.51 22.42
N TYR A 57 -9.23 -3.00 21.18
CA TYR A 57 -8.45 -4.17 20.80
C TYR A 57 -6.95 -3.95 21.01
N ILE A 58 -6.40 -2.81 20.58
CA ILE A 58 -4.98 -2.47 20.78
C ILE A 58 -4.66 -2.25 22.27
N THR A 59 -5.55 -1.62 23.02
CA THR A 59 -5.36 -1.43 24.47
C THR A 59 -5.21 -2.77 25.20
N ASN A 60 -5.97 -3.79 24.78
CA ASN A 60 -5.88 -5.15 25.32
C ASN A 60 -4.76 -6.00 24.71
N ASN A 61 -4.15 -5.56 23.60
CA ASN A 61 -3.08 -6.26 22.89
C ASN A 61 -1.97 -5.26 22.53
N PRO A 62 -1.28 -4.70 23.53
CA PRO A 62 -0.35 -3.61 23.32
C PRO A 62 0.86 -4.03 22.48
N MET A 63 1.39 -3.07 21.71
CA MET A 63 2.53 -3.25 20.82
C MET A 63 3.40 -2.00 20.79
N GLU A 64 4.71 -2.16 20.96
CA GLU A 64 5.70 -1.09 20.76
C GLU A 64 5.92 -0.82 19.26
N ASN A 65 6.11 -1.85 18.45
CA ASN A 65 6.19 -1.74 16.99
C ASN A 65 5.56 -2.94 16.31
N GLY A 66 4.42 -2.72 15.67
CA GLY A 66 3.51 -3.77 15.29
C GLY A 66 2.69 -3.49 14.05
N VAL A 67 1.90 -4.50 13.71
CA VAL A 67 0.92 -4.46 12.64
C VAL A 67 -0.39 -5.00 13.16
N LEU A 68 -1.44 -4.19 13.09
CA LEU A 68 -2.81 -4.66 13.22
C LEU A 68 -3.36 -4.98 11.83
N LYS A 69 -3.76 -6.23 11.63
CA LYS A 69 -4.53 -6.63 10.46
C LYS A 69 -6.00 -6.78 10.85
N ILE A 70 -6.87 -6.16 10.07
CA ILE A 70 -8.33 -6.32 10.17
C ILE A 70 -8.75 -7.08 8.91
N ILE A 71 -9.52 -8.15 9.05
CA ILE A 71 -10.10 -8.88 7.93
C ILE A 71 -11.60 -8.96 8.18
N ALA A 72 -12.40 -8.60 7.19
CA ALA A 72 -13.85 -8.64 7.29
C ALA A 72 -14.49 -9.24 6.04
N SER A 73 -15.52 -10.04 6.26
CA SER A 73 -16.47 -10.53 5.26
C SER A 73 -17.87 -10.49 5.86
N GLU A 74 -18.88 -11.00 5.16
CA GLU A 74 -20.29 -10.98 5.63
C GLU A 74 -20.46 -11.49 7.07
N LYS A 75 -19.81 -12.61 7.41
CA LYS A 75 -20.00 -13.30 8.71
C LYS A 75 -18.77 -13.29 9.59
N ASN A 76 -17.66 -12.70 9.14
CA ASN A 76 -16.39 -12.75 9.85
C ASN A 76 -15.81 -11.36 10.07
N THR A 77 -15.28 -11.13 11.26
CA THR A 77 -14.42 -9.99 11.57
C THR A 77 -13.27 -10.48 12.42
N ILE A 78 -12.06 -10.29 11.92
CA ILE A 78 -10.84 -10.84 12.49
C ILE A 78 -9.86 -9.68 12.74
N PHE A 79 -9.40 -9.58 13.98
CA PHE A 79 -8.27 -8.75 14.35
C PHE A 79 -7.06 -9.64 14.61
N GLN A 80 -5.92 -9.27 14.04
CA GLN A 80 -4.67 -10.00 14.21
C GLN A 80 -3.51 -9.05 14.35
N CYS A 81 -2.81 -9.13 15.47
CA CYS A 81 -1.53 -8.46 15.68
C CYS A 81 -0.36 -9.33 15.22
N ARG A 82 0.69 -8.69 14.71
CA ARG A 82 2.00 -9.32 14.43
C ARG A 82 3.12 -8.28 14.42
N GLU A 83 4.35 -8.72 14.63
CA GLU A 83 5.51 -7.86 14.53
C GLU A 83 5.68 -7.23 13.14
N ASN A 84 6.25 -6.02 13.13
CA ASN A 84 6.59 -5.29 11.93
C ASN A 84 8.07 -5.55 11.54
N ASN A 85 8.28 -6.33 10.48
CA ASN A 85 9.61 -6.84 10.11
C ASN A 85 10.37 -5.97 9.09
N TYR A 86 9.98 -4.70 8.88
CA TYR A 86 10.75 -3.79 8.03
C TYR A 86 11.95 -3.22 8.80
N THR A 87 13.14 -3.30 8.21
CA THR A 87 14.40 -2.88 8.83
C THR A 87 15.01 -1.67 8.12
N ASP A 88 15.79 -0.87 8.86
CA ASP A 88 16.47 0.33 8.35
C ASP A 88 17.41 0.05 7.17
N ASP A 89 18.00 -1.15 7.11
CA ASP A 89 18.91 -1.54 6.04
C ASP A 89 18.23 -1.59 4.67
N LYS A 90 16.91 -1.84 4.61
CA LYS A 90 16.16 -1.74 3.36
C LYS A 90 16.08 -0.31 2.85
N TYR A 91 15.88 0.66 3.75
CA TYR A 91 15.84 2.07 3.36
C TYR A 91 17.20 2.58 2.88
N LYS A 92 18.30 2.10 3.47
CA LYS A 92 19.66 2.45 3.01
C LYS A 92 19.90 1.98 1.58
N LYS A 93 19.50 0.73 1.26
CA LYS A 93 19.67 0.15 -0.09
C LYS A 93 18.68 0.70 -1.11
N GLY A 94 17.46 1.03 -0.68
CA GLY A 94 16.34 1.32 -1.57
C GLY A 94 15.84 0.06 -2.29
N PHE A 95 14.60 0.10 -2.77
CA PHE A 95 14.01 -1.02 -3.49
C PHE A 95 14.54 -1.13 -4.92
N THR A 96 14.62 -2.38 -5.37
CA THR A 96 14.80 -2.74 -6.77
C THR A 96 13.48 -3.23 -7.34
N ILE A 97 13.08 -2.65 -8.47
CA ILE A 97 11.77 -2.87 -9.08
C ILE A 97 11.89 -3.54 -10.44
N LYS A 98 10.96 -4.45 -10.71
CA LYS A 98 10.72 -5.05 -12.02
C LYS A 98 9.29 -4.81 -12.47
N ILE A 99 9.04 -4.74 -13.76
CA ILE A 99 7.72 -4.84 -14.34
C ILE A 99 7.24 -6.30 -14.24
N SER A 100 6.01 -6.47 -13.73
CA SER A 100 5.33 -7.76 -13.72
C SER A 100 4.92 -8.17 -15.14
N SER A 101 4.96 -9.47 -15.44
CA SER A 101 4.38 -10.00 -16.67
C SER A 101 2.85 -10.02 -16.65
N VAL A 102 2.24 -9.90 -15.46
CA VAL A 102 0.79 -9.80 -15.31
C VAL A 102 0.37 -8.35 -15.55
N VAL A 103 -0.66 -8.18 -16.37
CA VAL A 103 -1.22 -6.87 -16.71
C VAL A 103 -2.49 -6.66 -15.89
N ARG A 104 -2.58 -5.50 -15.24
CA ARG A 104 -3.72 -5.04 -14.48
C ARG A 104 -4.88 -4.74 -15.41
N ASN A 105 -6.06 -5.24 -15.09
CA ASN A 105 -7.29 -4.80 -15.74
C ASN A 105 -7.87 -3.61 -14.96
N GLU A 106 -7.73 -2.39 -15.49
CA GLU A 106 -8.29 -1.20 -14.87
C GLU A 106 -9.83 -1.12 -14.94
N SER A 107 -10.48 -1.94 -15.76
CA SER A 107 -11.95 -2.07 -15.73
C SER A 107 -12.46 -2.98 -14.61
N SER A 108 -11.58 -3.75 -13.95
CA SER A 108 -11.95 -4.60 -12.82
C SER A 108 -12.19 -3.75 -11.57
N PRO A 109 -13.38 -3.79 -10.96
CA PRO A 109 -13.65 -2.99 -9.76
C PRO A 109 -12.79 -3.40 -8.57
N PHE A 110 -12.40 -4.68 -8.48
CA PHE A 110 -11.57 -5.20 -7.38
C PHE A 110 -10.15 -4.64 -7.38
N THR A 111 -9.69 -4.04 -8.48
CA THR A 111 -8.43 -3.30 -8.52
C THR A 111 -8.43 -2.08 -7.59
N TYR A 112 -9.61 -1.52 -7.31
CA TYR A 112 -9.79 -0.31 -6.50
C TYR A 112 -10.13 -0.60 -5.04
N ILE A 113 -10.38 -1.86 -4.70
CA ILE A 113 -10.82 -2.29 -3.37
C ILE A 113 -9.75 -3.17 -2.75
N LYS A 114 -9.44 -2.94 -1.46
CA LYS A 114 -8.50 -3.76 -0.70
C LYS A 114 -9.15 -5.09 -0.26
N SER A 115 -9.48 -5.91 -1.25
CA SER A 115 -10.26 -7.13 -1.09
C SER A 115 -9.41 -8.37 -0.79
N LEU A 116 -10.07 -9.48 -0.45
CA LEU A 116 -9.41 -10.79 -0.30
C LEU A 116 -8.96 -11.41 -1.65
N ASN A 117 -9.33 -10.82 -2.78
CA ASN A 117 -8.86 -11.19 -4.12
C ASN A 117 -7.44 -10.64 -4.40
N TYR A 118 -6.49 -10.99 -3.53
CA TYR A 118 -5.12 -10.46 -3.54
C TYR A 118 -4.08 -11.47 -4.09
N GLY A 119 -4.55 -12.53 -4.76
CA GLY A 119 -3.74 -13.65 -5.21
C GLY A 119 -2.65 -13.25 -6.20
N ASP A 120 -3.02 -12.50 -7.25
CA ASP A 120 -2.10 -12.03 -8.29
C ASP A 120 -0.97 -11.21 -7.70
N ASN A 121 -1.29 -10.26 -6.81
CA ASN A 121 -0.33 -9.44 -6.09
C ASN A 121 0.67 -10.29 -5.32
N ILE A 122 0.22 -11.26 -4.51
CA ILE A 122 1.12 -12.09 -3.69
C ILE A 122 1.97 -13.02 -4.56
N ILE A 123 1.39 -13.59 -5.62
CA ILE A 123 2.12 -14.47 -6.54
C ILE A 123 3.21 -13.70 -7.27
N GLU A 124 2.91 -12.53 -7.83
CA GLU A 124 3.89 -11.71 -8.55
C GLU A 124 4.96 -11.16 -7.60
N LYS A 125 4.60 -10.75 -6.38
CA LYS A 125 5.58 -10.35 -5.36
C LYS A 125 6.56 -11.48 -5.03
N ARG A 126 6.07 -12.71 -4.89
CA ARG A 126 6.92 -13.90 -4.66
C ARG A 126 7.82 -14.21 -5.87
N LYS A 127 7.30 -14.09 -7.09
CA LYS A 127 8.10 -14.30 -8.32
C LYS A 127 9.20 -13.25 -8.46
N ALA A 128 8.91 -11.99 -8.19
CA ALA A 128 9.89 -10.90 -8.20
C ALA A 128 11.00 -11.15 -7.16
N ALA A 129 10.62 -11.50 -5.92
CA ALA A 129 11.55 -11.83 -4.85
C ALA A 129 12.50 -12.98 -5.22
N LYS A 130 11.98 -14.05 -5.85
CA LYS A 130 12.81 -15.17 -6.34
C LYS A 130 13.86 -14.75 -7.39
N LYS A 131 13.65 -13.63 -8.08
CA LYS A 131 14.57 -13.05 -9.06
C LYS A 131 15.44 -11.93 -8.47
N GLY A 132 15.38 -11.72 -7.15
CA GLY A 132 16.18 -10.70 -6.46
C GLY A 132 15.60 -9.28 -6.51
N TYR A 133 14.33 -9.10 -6.90
CA TYR A 133 13.65 -7.81 -6.87
C TYR A 133 12.78 -7.66 -5.62
N ASP A 134 12.70 -6.45 -5.07
CA ASP A 134 11.96 -6.17 -3.83
C ASP A 134 10.45 -6.02 -4.06
N GLU A 135 10.06 -5.43 -5.20
CA GLU A 135 8.66 -5.16 -5.52
C GLU A 135 8.44 -5.20 -7.05
N PRO A 136 7.46 -5.95 -7.55
CA PRO A 136 7.03 -5.82 -8.94
C PRO A 136 6.10 -4.61 -9.10
N VAL A 137 6.11 -3.98 -10.28
CA VAL A 137 5.14 -2.96 -10.70
C VAL A 137 4.32 -3.48 -11.87
N PHE A 138 3.01 -3.28 -11.81
CA PHE A 138 2.11 -3.71 -12.87
C PHE A 138 1.87 -2.58 -13.86
N LEU A 139 1.72 -2.97 -15.12
CA LEU A 139 1.11 -2.12 -16.14
C LEU A 139 -0.38 -2.40 -16.21
N ASN A 140 -1.16 -1.45 -16.70
CA ASN A 140 -2.54 -1.68 -17.08
C ASN A 140 -2.69 -2.09 -18.56
N MET A 141 -3.92 -2.35 -19.02
CA MET A 141 -4.16 -2.80 -20.40
C MET A 141 -3.78 -1.77 -21.47
N LYS A 142 -3.58 -0.50 -21.07
CA LYS A 142 -3.12 0.60 -21.93
C LYS A 142 -1.60 0.77 -21.90
N GLY A 143 -0.86 -0.12 -21.22
CA GLY A 143 0.59 -0.04 -21.07
C GLY A 143 1.06 1.06 -20.11
N GLN A 144 0.16 1.64 -19.32
CA GLN A 144 0.47 2.67 -18.33
C GLN A 144 0.87 2.00 -17.01
N LEU A 145 1.79 2.61 -16.28
CA LEU A 145 2.12 2.19 -14.92
C LEU A 145 0.91 2.38 -14.00
N ALA A 146 0.61 1.35 -13.22
CA ALA A 146 -0.43 1.38 -12.19
C ALA A 146 0.21 1.49 -10.80
N GLU A 147 0.41 0.37 -10.13
CA GLU A 147 1.02 0.31 -8.79
C GLU A 147 1.87 -0.96 -8.63
N GLY A 148 2.52 -1.12 -7.48
CA GLY A 148 3.23 -2.33 -7.10
C GLY A 148 2.28 -3.49 -6.72
N ALA A 149 2.83 -4.61 -6.25
CA ALA A 149 2.00 -5.69 -5.68
C ALA A 149 1.45 -5.33 -4.31
N THR A 150 2.23 -4.62 -3.50
CA THR A 150 1.81 -4.23 -2.14
C THR A 150 2.05 -2.74 -1.85
N THR A 151 2.18 -1.93 -2.90
CA THR A 151 2.65 -0.54 -2.80
C THR A 151 2.02 0.33 -3.88
N ASN A 152 1.80 1.62 -3.59
CA ASN A 152 1.64 2.63 -4.64
C ASN A 152 3.01 3.13 -5.11
N ILE A 153 3.07 3.76 -6.28
CA ILE A 153 4.32 4.28 -6.86
C ILE A 153 4.25 5.79 -7.03
N PHE A 154 5.40 6.44 -6.87
CA PHE A 154 5.58 7.86 -7.03
C PHE A 154 6.92 8.14 -7.70
N PHE A 155 6.99 9.27 -8.38
CA PHE A 155 8.17 9.78 -9.04
C PHE A 155 8.38 11.24 -8.65
N VAL A 156 9.60 11.72 -8.86
CA VAL A 156 9.96 13.14 -8.68
C VAL A 156 10.65 13.64 -9.93
N SER A 157 10.23 14.79 -10.44
CA SER A 157 10.93 15.49 -11.53
C SER A 157 10.95 16.98 -11.20
N ASN A 158 12.13 17.59 -11.19
CA ASN A 158 12.29 19.02 -10.86
C ASN A 158 11.59 19.41 -9.55
N ASN A 159 11.74 18.58 -8.51
CA ASN A 159 11.11 18.74 -7.18
C ASN A 159 9.57 18.61 -7.13
N GLN A 160 8.89 18.38 -8.26
CA GLN A 160 7.46 18.05 -8.32
C GLN A 160 7.25 16.55 -8.07
N ILE A 161 6.30 16.22 -7.19
CA ILE A 161 5.86 14.84 -6.98
C ILE A 161 4.84 14.47 -8.06
N VAL A 162 5.00 13.28 -8.63
CA VAL A 162 4.13 12.74 -9.67
C VAL A 162 3.71 11.32 -9.31
N THR A 163 2.44 10.95 -9.53
CA THR A 163 1.94 9.59 -9.32
C THR A 163 0.97 9.19 -10.43
N PRO A 164 0.80 7.89 -10.72
CA PRO A 164 -0.25 7.45 -11.62
C PRO A 164 -1.65 7.87 -11.15
N LYS A 165 -2.50 8.24 -12.11
CA LYS A 165 -3.93 8.49 -11.88
C LYS A 165 -4.62 7.24 -11.34
N LEU A 166 -5.62 7.41 -10.47
CA LEU A 166 -6.47 6.28 -10.04
C LEU A 166 -7.06 5.51 -11.23
N SER A 167 -7.47 6.20 -12.30
CA SER A 167 -8.00 5.55 -13.53
C SER A 167 -7.03 4.56 -14.20
N CYS A 168 -5.75 4.49 -13.79
CA CYS A 168 -4.82 3.46 -14.25
C CYS A 168 -5.11 2.07 -13.67
N GLY A 169 -6.02 1.95 -12.68
CA GLY A 169 -6.30 0.68 -12.02
C GLY A 169 -5.33 0.44 -10.87
N LEU A 170 -5.44 1.23 -9.81
CA LEU A 170 -4.65 1.05 -8.60
C LEU A 170 -5.46 1.35 -7.34
N LEU A 171 -5.07 0.73 -6.24
CA LEU A 171 -5.66 0.98 -4.95
C LEU A 171 -5.35 2.40 -4.46
N ASN A 172 -6.36 3.14 -3.98
CA ASN A 172 -6.11 4.44 -3.34
C ASN A 172 -5.50 4.23 -1.93
N GLY A 173 -4.19 4.03 -1.86
CA GLY A 173 -3.47 3.72 -0.63
C GLY A 173 -3.63 4.79 0.46
N THR A 174 -3.61 4.40 1.74
CA THR A 174 -3.67 5.36 2.85
C THR A 174 -2.48 6.33 2.85
N ILE A 175 -1.27 5.83 2.58
CA ILE A 175 -0.09 6.70 2.43
C ILE A 175 -0.17 7.54 1.15
N ARG A 176 -0.78 7.01 0.08
CA ARG A 176 -1.02 7.78 -1.14
C ARG A 176 -1.93 8.97 -0.85
N LYS A 177 -3.08 8.74 -0.18
CA LYS A 177 -4.00 9.81 0.26
C LYS A 177 -3.28 10.83 1.15
N TYR A 178 -2.54 10.37 2.17
CA TYR A 178 -1.72 11.25 3.03
C TYR A 178 -0.77 12.15 2.22
N ILE A 179 -0.07 11.61 1.22
CA ILE A 179 0.86 12.40 0.39
C ILE A 179 0.09 13.41 -0.48
N LEU A 180 -1.03 13.02 -1.08
CA LEU A 180 -1.88 13.91 -1.88
C LEU A 180 -2.44 15.07 -1.05
N ASP A 181 -2.79 14.81 0.21
CA ASP A 181 -3.36 15.83 1.10
C ASP A 181 -2.30 16.80 1.65
N LYS A 182 -1.04 16.36 1.74
CA LYS A 182 0.07 17.12 2.35
C LYS A 182 0.95 17.88 1.35
N TYR A 183 0.99 17.44 0.10
CA TYR A 183 1.95 17.95 -0.88
C TYR A 183 1.25 18.26 -2.20
N ASP A 184 1.86 19.15 -2.98
CA ASP A 184 1.47 19.34 -4.36
C ASP A 184 1.94 18.16 -5.22
N VAL A 185 0.98 17.38 -5.74
CA VAL A 185 1.21 16.12 -6.45
C VAL A 185 0.45 16.16 -7.77
N VAL A 186 1.15 15.85 -8.86
CA VAL A 186 0.55 15.72 -10.18
C VAL A 186 0.15 14.26 -10.43
N GLU A 187 -1.16 14.02 -10.57
CA GLU A 187 -1.68 12.74 -11.04
C GLU A 187 -1.70 12.71 -12.58
N LYS A 188 -0.87 11.85 -13.20
CA LYS A 188 -0.87 11.68 -14.67
C LYS A 188 -0.79 10.22 -15.11
N TYR A 189 -1.00 9.99 -16.41
CA TYR A 189 -0.62 8.71 -17.02
C TYR A 189 0.91 8.69 -17.16
N ILE A 190 1.53 7.59 -16.77
CA ILE A 190 2.98 7.42 -16.83
C ILE A 190 3.25 6.10 -17.55
N TYR A 191 4.13 6.13 -18.53
CA TYR A 191 4.55 4.95 -19.27
C TYR A 191 5.96 4.50 -18.85
N PRO A 192 6.31 3.20 -18.98
CA PRO A 192 7.62 2.69 -18.60
C PRO A 192 8.80 3.45 -19.24
N TYR A 193 8.67 3.90 -20.48
CA TYR A 193 9.73 4.64 -21.18
C TYR A 193 9.99 6.04 -20.59
N GLU A 194 9.03 6.61 -19.85
CA GLU A 194 9.22 7.90 -19.16
C GLU A 194 10.03 7.75 -17.87
N VAL A 195 10.18 6.54 -17.33
CA VAL A 195 10.76 6.34 -16.00
C VAL A 195 12.18 6.92 -15.88
N SER A 196 12.97 6.81 -16.95
CA SER A 196 14.34 7.34 -17.02
C SER A 196 14.44 8.87 -17.03
N THR A 197 13.31 9.57 -17.19
CA THR A 197 13.24 11.04 -17.18
C THR A 197 13.00 11.63 -15.80
N PHE A 198 12.67 10.79 -14.80
CA PHE A 198 12.46 11.23 -13.42
C PHE A 198 13.78 11.20 -12.63
N ASP A 199 13.90 12.14 -11.69
CA ASP A 199 15.07 12.27 -10.81
C ASP A 199 15.07 11.20 -9.70
N GLU A 200 13.88 10.85 -9.21
CA GLU A 200 13.67 9.89 -8.14
C GLU A 200 12.43 9.03 -8.40
N MET A 201 12.42 7.83 -7.82
CA MET A 201 11.23 7.02 -7.65
C MET A 201 11.15 6.56 -6.19
N PHE A 202 9.94 6.46 -5.66
CA PHE A 202 9.68 5.84 -4.37
C PHE A 202 8.35 5.10 -4.39
N VAL A 203 8.21 4.15 -3.47
CA VAL A 203 6.98 3.35 -3.31
C VAL A 203 6.45 3.47 -1.90
N THR A 204 5.14 3.28 -1.73
CA THR A 204 4.49 3.53 -0.44
C THR A 204 3.50 2.46 -0.04
N ASN A 205 3.49 2.10 1.25
CA ASN A 205 2.40 1.37 1.89
C ASN A 205 2.35 1.69 3.39
N SER A 206 1.28 1.29 4.07
CA SER A 206 1.05 1.64 5.49
C SER A 206 2.15 1.16 6.43
N LEU A 207 2.85 0.07 6.10
CA LEU A 207 3.85 -0.52 6.99
C LEU A 207 5.21 0.18 6.85
N MET A 208 5.70 0.31 5.62
CA MET A 208 7.00 0.92 5.34
C MET A 208 6.94 2.44 5.16
N GLY A 209 5.75 3.04 5.07
CA GLY A 209 5.64 4.46 4.76
C GLY A 209 6.17 4.76 3.36
N ILE A 210 7.32 5.42 3.29
CA ILE A 210 7.97 5.90 2.06
C ILE A 210 9.28 5.14 1.87
N MET A 211 9.35 4.33 0.82
CA MET A 211 10.53 3.53 0.50
C MET A 211 11.16 4.04 -0.80
N PRO A 212 12.37 4.62 -0.75
CA PRO A 212 13.11 5.02 -1.94
C PRO A 212 13.35 3.83 -2.86
N VAL A 213 13.33 4.07 -4.17
CA VAL A 213 13.67 3.08 -5.19
C VAL A 213 15.03 3.42 -5.75
N TYR A 214 15.95 2.46 -5.65
CA TYR A 214 17.29 2.59 -6.21
C TYR A 214 17.31 2.27 -7.71
N LYS A 215 16.56 1.25 -8.13
CA LYS A 215 16.59 0.74 -9.50
C LYS A 215 15.21 0.32 -9.98
N PHE A 216 14.83 0.75 -11.18
CA PHE A 216 13.64 0.30 -11.90
C PHE A 216 14.05 -0.32 -13.24
N GLU A 217 13.76 -1.60 -13.43
CA GLU A 217 14.33 -2.40 -14.52
C GLU A 217 15.84 -2.20 -14.61
N ASP A 218 16.36 -1.53 -15.65
CA ASP A 218 17.79 -1.24 -15.82
C ASP A 218 18.18 0.19 -15.45
N HIS A 219 17.21 1.06 -15.16
CA HIS A 219 17.45 2.44 -14.80
C HIS A 219 17.79 2.59 -13.31
N ILE A 220 18.87 3.32 -13.02
CA ILE A 220 19.33 3.61 -11.65
C ILE A 220 19.02 5.07 -11.32
N PHE A 221 18.28 5.29 -10.23
CA PHE A 221 18.04 6.62 -9.68
C PHE A 221 19.24 7.07 -8.85
N LYS A 222 19.71 8.30 -9.10
CA LYS A 222 20.87 8.88 -8.41
C LYS A 222 20.50 9.78 -7.25
N SER A 223 19.24 10.22 -7.17
CA SER A 223 18.74 11.07 -6.09
C SER A 223 17.70 10.34 -5.24
N ARG A 224 17.67 10.71 -3.96
CA ARG A 224 16.68 10.30 -2.96
C ARG A 224 16.31 11.45 -2.01
N LYS A 225 16.63 12.69 -2.40
CA LYS A 225 16.50 13.87 -1.53
C LYS A 225 15.03 14.14 -1.17
N LYS A 226 14.15 14.13 -2.18
CA LYS A 226 12.73 14.42 -1.95
C LYS A 226 12.04 13.26 -1.24
N SER A 227 12.33 12.02 -1.65
CA SER A 227 11.81 10.82 -0.99
C SER A 227 12.25 10.69 0.47
N ASP A 228 13.53 10.96 0.80
CA ASP A 228 14.01 10.98 2.19
C ASP A 228 13.40 12.10 3.02
N TYR A 229 13.20 13.28 2.42
CA TYR A 229 12.49 14.38 3.09
C TYR A 229 11.06 13.96 3.47
N ILE A 230 10.28 13.42 2.53
CA ILE A 230 8.91 12.97 2.80
C ILE A 230 8.90 11.84 3.84
N LEU A 231 9.86 10.90 3.78
CA LEU A 231 10.03 9.87 4.80
C LEU A 231 10.25 10.50 6.18
N SER A 232 11.13 11.49 6.29
CA SER A 232 11.42 12.15 7.57
C SER A 232 10.19 12.84 8.16
N GLU A 233 9.36 13.49 7.33
CA GLU A 233 8.12 14.14 7.77
C GLU A 233 7.04 13.12 8.15
N TYR A 234 6.95 12.01 7.42
CA TYR A 234 6.03 10.92 7.75
C TYR A 234 6.41 10.21 9.05
N LEU A 235 7.70 10.01 9.34
CA LEU A 235 8.14 9.39 10.59
C LEU A 235 7.73 10.22 11.82
N LYS A 236 7.70 11.55 11.71
CA LYS A 236 7.13 12.42 12.77
C LYS A 236 5.64 12.18 13.00
N THR A 237 4.92 11.72 11.98
CA THR A 237 3.50 11.34 12.11
C THR A 237 3.33 9.95 12.75
N LYS A 238 4.35 9.09 12.70
CA LYS A 238 4.31 7.74 13.29
C LYS A 238 4.55 7.75 14.79
N THR A 239 5.39 8.65 15.28
CA THR A 239 5.73 8.79 16.69
C THR A 239 4.88 9.91 17.29
N CYS A 240 4.17 9.66 18.39
CA CYS A 240 3.47 10.69 19.17
C CYS A 240 4.47 11.62 19.90
N LEU A 241 5.36 12.29 19.17
CA LEU A 241 6.30 13.31 19.68
C LEU A 241 5.94 14.69 19.13
#